data_AF-A0A7C3INR5-F1
#
_entry.id   AF-A0A7C3INR5-F1
#
_cell.length_a   1.000
_cell.length_b   1.000
_cell.length_c   1.000
_cell.angle_alpha   90.00
_cell.angle_beta   90.00
_cell.angle_gamma   90.00
#
_symmetry.space_group_name_H-M   'P 1'
#
loop_
_entity.id
_entity.type
_entity.pdbx_description
1 polymer ?
#
loop_
_entity_poly.entity_id
_entity_poly.type
_entity_poly.pdbx_seq_one_letter_code
_entity_poly.pdbx_strand_id
1 'polypeptide(L)'
;MKSVTALNEADYVLGRYYLDRQNKYLYIIPFAPSTGDRLNIRAISCQRELEHSKRELEKRGCKVETYITPYNSFSVKLKELSKNYYAQVASGGKQANFKEGFDSYHLRRFVVYTDTDVPFLKKIIKKEALENDGWVILCFHGIGDNTGWQPWSAEKLKQLSDWLKKQEIKVVTIAQGAALYRRALKRQTLE
;
A
#
# COMPACT_ATOMS: atom_id res chain seq x y z
N MET A 1 -2.85 21.91 -29.09
CA MET A 1 -1.52 21.60 -28.58
C MET A 1 -1.33 22.41 -27.30
N LYS A 2 -1.12 21.80 -26.13
CA LYS A 2 -0.88 22.58 -24.89
C LYS A 2 0.47 23.26 -25.04
N SER A 3 0.50 24.59 -24.88
CA SER A 3 1.72 25.38 -25.01
C SER A 3 2.79 24.85 -24.06
N VAL A 4 4.00 24.68 -24.58
CA VAL A 4 5.18 24.43 -23.77
C VAL A 4 5.52 25.75 -23.08
N THR A 5 5.48 25.77 -21.75
CA THR A 5 5.87 26.95 -20.96
C THR A 5 7.31 27.31 -21.29
N ALA A 6 7.55 28.56 -21.66
CA ALA A 6 8.88 29.03 -22.01
C ALA A 6 9.82 28.96 -20.79
N LEU A 7 11.12 28.71 -21.02
CA LEU A 7 12.13 28.55 -19.95
C LEU A 7 12.16 29.73 -18.96
N ASN A 8 11.88 30.94 -19.43
CA ASN A 8 11.82 32.16 -18.61
C ASN A 8 10.53 32.31 -17.77
N GLU A 9 9.46 31.61 -18.13
CA GLU A 9 8.23 31.48 -17.33
C GLU A 9 8.32 30.29 -16.36
N ALA A 10 9.20 29.33 -16.68
CA ALA A 10 9.49 28.14 -15.92
C ALA A 10 10.34 28.39 -14.66
N ASP A 11 10.51 29.63 -14.21
CA ASP A 11 11.17 29.97 -12.94
C ASP A 11 10.18 30.42 -11.85
N TYR A 12 8.91 30.70 -12.19
CA TYR A 12 7.93 31.27 -11.23
C TYR A 12 6.74 30.37 -10.85
N VAL A 13 6.55 29.23 -11.52
CA VAL A 13 5.48 28.26 -11.21
C VAL A 13 5.92 27.30 -10.10
N LEU A 14 5.24 27.40 -8.96
CA LEU A 14 5.45 26.53 -7.81
C LEU A 14 5.01 25.07 -8.11
N GLY A 15 5.67 24.10 -7.46
CA GLY A 15 5.25 22.69 -7.51
C GLY A 15 5.75 21.86 -8.69
N ARG A 16 6.98 22.09 -9.16
CA ARG A 16 7.56 21.37 -10.31
C ARG A 16 8.92 20.76 -10.02
N TYR A 17 9.35 19.85 -10.89
CA TYR A 17 10.71 19.36 -10.95
C TYR A 17 11.19 19.25 -12.40
N TYR A 18 12.48 19.38 -12.64
CA TYR A 18 13.09 19.02 -13.92
C TYR A 18 14.41 18.29 -13.71
N LEU A 19 14.68 17.33 -14.60
CA LEU A 19 15.90 16.53 -14.61
C LEU A 19 16.82 17.03 -15.72
N ASP A 20 17.90 17.69 -15.34
CA ASP A 20 19.01 17.97 -16.25
C ASP A 20 19.81 16.68 -16.45
N ARG A 21 19.60 16.05 -17.61
CA ARG A 21 20.28 14.79 -17.97
C ARG A 21 21.75 14.99 -18.34
N GLN A 22 22.12 16.17 -18.83
CA GLN A 22 23.48 16.48 -19.27
C GLN A 22 24.40 16.61 -18.06
N ASN A 23 23.94 17.31 -17.03
CA ASN A 23 24.71 17.53 -15.81
C ASN A 23 24.33 16.58 -14.65
N LYS A 24 23.33 15.71 -14.86
CA LYS A 24 22.81 14.74 -13.87
C LYS A 24 22.27 15.38 -12.58
N TYR A 25 21.65 16.55 -12.69
CA TYR A 25 21.01 17.23 -11.56
C TYR A 25 19.49 17.15 -11.63
N LEU A 26 18.85 17.01 -10.47
CA LEU A 26 17.41 17.11 -10.30
C LEU A 26 17.11 18.42 -9.57
N TYR A 27 16.36 19.30 -10.23
CA TYR A 27 15.93 20.58 -9.69
C TYR A 27 14.47 20.49 -9.29
N ILE A 28 14.11 20.99 -8.10
CA ILE A 28 12.75 20.90 -7.54
C ILE A 28 12.36 22.26 -6.97
N ILE A 29 11.16 22.70 -7.32
CA ILE A 29 10.55 23.95 -6.85
C ILE A 29 9.26 23.55 -6.12
N PRO A 30 9.20 23.69 -4.78
CA PRO A 30 8.07 23.24 -3.97
C PRO A 30 6.80 24.05 -4.24
N PHE A 31 5.64 23.53 -3.79
CA PHE A 31 4.34 24.23 -3.88
C PHE A 31 4.21 25.40 -2.90
N ALA A 32 5.01 25.43 -1.84
CA ALA A 32 5.03 26.50 -0.84
C ALA A 32 6.48 26.92 -0.58
N PRO A 33 6.78 28.23 -0.54
CA PRO A 33 8.09 28.71 -0.12
C PRO A 33 8.27 28.39 1.37
N SER A 34 9.07 27.38 1.69
CA SER A 34 9.50 27.16 3.06
C SER A 34 10.47 28.28 3.43
N THR A 35 10.13 29.05 4.46
CA THR A 35 11.02 30.00 5.11
C THR A 35 12.37 29.32 5.41
N GLY A 36 13.43 29.80 4.76
CA GLY A 36 14.82 29.69 5.23
C GLY A 36 15.52 28.33 5.19
N ASP A 37 14.84 27.21 5.20
CA ASP A 37 15.53 25.92 5.30
C ASP A 37 15.70 25.25 3.94
N ARG A 38 16.97 24.98 3.60
CA ARG A 38 17.37 24.10 2.50
C ARG A 38 16.45 22.88 2.45
N LEU A 39 15.66 22.76 1.38
CA LEU A 39 14.94 21.53 1.09
C LEU A 39 15.97 20.44 0.78
N ASN A 40 16.33 19.67 1.80
CA ASN A 40 17.15 18.46 1.68
C ASN A 40 16.33 17.38 0.95
N ILE A 41 16.18 17.52 -0.36
CA ILE A 41 15.50 16.51 -1.15
C ILE A 41 16.51 15.43 -1.47
N ARG A 42 16.45 14.36 -0.67
CA ARG A 42 17.17 13.13 -0.98
C ARG A 42 16.41 12.44 -2.10
N ALA A 43 16.89 12.57 -3.33
CA ALA A 43 16.50 11.65 -4.40
C ALA A 43 17.03 10.26 -4.01
N ILE A 44 16.17 9.45 -3.39
CA ILE A 44 16.50 8.08 -3.05
C ILE A 44 15.82 7.19 -4.07
N SER A 45 16.61 6.31 -4.70
CA SER A 45 16.05 5.27 -5.54
C SER A 45 15.01 4.48 -4.76
N CYS A 46 13.78 4.39 -5.27
CA CYS A 46 12.73 3.54 -4.70
C CYS A 46 13.24 2.11 -4.46
N GLN A 47 14.13 1.64 -5.34
CA GLN A 47 14.85 0.37 -5.18
C GLN A 47 15.65 0.30 -3.87
N ARG A 48 16.40 1.36 -3.53
CA ARG A 48 17.20 1.43 -2.31
C ARG A 48 16.30 1.41 -1.07
N GLU A 49 15.16 2.11 -1.09
CA GLU A 49 14.23 2.10 0.05
C GLU A 49 13.59 0.72 0.25
N LEU A 50 13.19 0.04 -0.83
CA LEU A 50 12.70 -1.34 -0.78
C LEU A 50 13.76 -2.28 -0.20
N GLU A 51 14.99 -2.23 -0.74
CA GLU A 51 16.09 -3.08 -0.29
C GLU A 51 16.47 -2.80 1.17
N HIS A 52 16.70 -1.53 1.52
CA HIS A 52 17.16 -1.15 2.85
C HIS A 52 16.10 -1.41 3.92
N SER A 53 14.84 -1.05 3.68
CA SER A 53 13.78 -1.27 4.66
C SER A 53 13.62 -2.75 4.99
N LYS A 54 13.63 -3.62 3.98
CA LYS A 54 13.62 -5.08 4.16
C LYS A 54 14.84 -5.54 4.95
N ARG A 55 16.05 -5.18 4.50
CA ARG A 55 17.31 -5.62 5.11
C ARG A 55 17.42 -5.21 6.58
N GLU A 56 17.07 -3.98 6.92
CA GLU A 56 17.17 -3.49 8.31
C GLU A 56 16.16 -4.15 9.24
N LEU A 57 14.97 -4.51 8.73
CA LEU A 57 13.99 -5.29 9.49
C LEU A 57 14.43 -6.76 9.63
N GLU A 58 14.99 -7.36 8.58
CA GLU A 58 15.50 -8.74 8.61
C GLU A 58 16.71 -8.89 9.55
N LYS A 59 17.60 -7.89 9.63
CA LYS A 59 18.69 -7.84 10.63
C LYS A 59 18.18 -7.86 12.07
N ARG A 60 16.93 -7.44 12.31
CA ARG A 60 16.28 -7.48 13.63
C ARG A 60 15.50 -8.78 13.87
N GLY A 61 15.64 -9.77 13.00
CA GLY A 61 14.99 -11.07 13.11
C GLY A 61 13.58 -11.14 12.53
N CYS A 62 13.11 -10.08 11.86
CA CYS A 62 11.80 -10.11 11.20
C CYS A 62 11.87 -10.87 9.88
N LYS A 63 10.90 -11.74 9.61
CA LYS A 63 10.71 -12.30 8.26
C LYS A 63 9.88 -11.35 7.41
N VAL A 64 10.49 -10.63 6.47
CA VAL A 64 9.82 -9.58 5.69
C VAL A 64 9.47 -10.07 4.29
N GLU A 65 8.25 -10.58 4.12
CA GLU A 65 7.78 -11.15 2.84
C GLU A 65 6.84 -10.21 2.06
N THR A 66 6.19 -9.27 2.74
CA THR A 66 5.16 -8.41 2.18
C THR A 66 5.62 -6.96 2.18
N TYR A 67 5.52 -6.31 1.02
CA TYR A 67 5.64 -4.85 0.95
C TYR A 67 4.27 -4.18 0.94
N ILE A 68 4.08 -3.21 1.84
CA ILE A 68 2.89 -2.36 1.86
C ILE A 68 3.26 -1.03 1.23
N THR A 69 2.60 -0.68 0.13
CA THR A 69 2.95 0.55 -0.60
C THR A 69 2.55 1.80 0.21
N PRO A 70 3.46 2.77 0.38
CA PRO A 70 3.11 4.08 0.95
C PRO A 70 1.97 4.74 0.18
N TYR A 71 1.09 5.43 0.90
CA TYR A 71 -0.07 6.14 0.35
C TYR A 71 -0.96 5.30 -0.56
N ASN A 72 -0.97 3.97 -0.37
CA ASN A 72 -1.73 3.04 -1.19
C ASN A 72 -1.36 3.07 -2.70
N SER A 73 -0.22 3.65 -3.04
CA SER A 73 0.19 3.90 -4.41
C SER A 73 0.49 2.60 -5.17
N PHE A 74 -0.01 2.51 -6.40
CA PHE A 74 0.31 1.40 -7.29
C PHE A 74 0.80 1.94 -8.64
N SER A 75 1.83 1.29 -9.18
CA SER A 75 2.20 1.40 -10.59
C SER A 75 2.80 0.08 -11.06
N VAL A 76 2.70 -0.21 -12.36
CA VAL A 76 3.33 -1.40 -12.96
C VAL A 76 4.85 -1.39 -12.71
N LYS A 77 5.51 -0.22 -12.77
CA LYS A 77 6.94 -0.11 -12.48
C LYS A 77 7.28 -0.49 -11.03
N LEU A 78 6.49 -0.03 -10.06
CA LEU A 78 6.68 -0.39 -8.65
C LEU A 78 6.44 -1.89 -8.41
N LYS A 79 5.39 -2.44 -9.03
CA LYS A 79 5.09 -3.87 -9.01
C LYS A 79 6.30 -4.68 -9.48
N GLU A 80 6.81 -4.41 -10.67
CA GLU A 80 7.94 -5.13 -11.25
C GLU A 80 9.22 -4.97 -10.40
N LEU A 81 9.50 -3.76 -9.92
CA LEU A 81 10.64 -3.53 -9.04
C LEU A 81 10.55 -4.32 -7.73
N SER A 82 9.35 -4.43 -7.15
CA SER A 82 9.13 -5.08 -5.86
C SER A 82 9.35 -6.61 -5.91
N LYS A 83 9.21 -7.23 -7.09
CA LYS A 83 9.46 -8.67 -7.29
C LYS A 83 10.88 -9.10 -6.94
N ASN A 84 11.84 -8.18 -7.00
CA ASN A 84 13.24 -8.46 -6.66
C ASN A 84 13.47 -8.61 -5.14
N TYR A 85 12.54 -8.15 -4.29
CA TYR A 85 12.76 -8.02 -2.84
C TYR A 85 11.68 -8.70 -2.00
N TYR A 86 10.44 -8.75 -2.47
CA TYR A 86 9.30 -9.24 -1.69
C TYR A 86 8.57 -10.36 -2.41
N ALA A 87 7.88 -11.20 -1.65
CA ALA A 87 7.08 -12.31 -2.21
C ALA A 87 5.65 -11.86 -2.57
N GLN A 88 5.21 -10.72 -2.02
CA GLN A 88 3.92 -10.08 -2.33
C GLN A 88 3.94 -8.58 -2.04
N VAL A 89 3.04 -7.84 -2.70
CA VAL A 89 2.85 -6.40 -2.56
C VAL A 89 1.37 -6.11 -2.36
N ALA A 90 1.06 -5.25 -1.39
CA ALA A 90 -0.30 -4.76 -1.17
C ALA A 90 -0.37 -3.24 -1.29
N SER A 91 -1.30 -2.78 -2.11
CA SER A 91 -1.64 -1.37 -2.34
C SER A 91 -3.08 -1.09 -1.90
N GLY A 92 -3.57 0.14 -2.08
CA GLY A 92 -4.98 0.41 -1.78
C GLY A 92 -5.89 -0.05 -2.91
N GLY A 93 -7.15 -0.25 -2.55
CA GLY A 93 -8.22 -0.54 -3.48
C GLY A 93 -9.58 -0.49 -2.78
N LYS A 94 -10.65 -0.65 -3.56
CA LYS A 94 -12.04 -0.71 -3.06
C LYS A 94 -12.70 -2.06 -3.32
N GLN A 95 -11.88 -3.09 -3.58
CA GLN A 95 -12.34 -4.41 -4.00
C GLN A 95 -11.57 -5.48 -3.23
N ALA A 96 -12.22 -6.62 -2.98
CA ALA A 96 -11.57 -7.80 -2.45
C ALA A 96 -10.66 -8.46 -3.50
N ASN A 97 -9.86 -9.41 -3.04
CA ASN A 97 -8.95 -10.19 -3.87
C ASN A 97 -9.60 -11.52 -4.17
N PHE A 98 -9.75 -11.88 -5.44
CA PHE A 98 -10.37 -13.13 -5.87
C PHE A 98 -9.32 -14.08 -6.44
N LYS A 99 -9.63 -15.38 -6.45
CA LYS A 99 -8.73 -16.40 -7.01
C LYS A 99 -8.55 -16.17 -8.50
N GLU A 100 -9.64 -15.88 -9.20
CA GLU A 100 -9.61 -15.44 -10.58
C GLU A 100 -8.86 -14.10 -10.68
N GLY A 101 -7.85 -14.04 -11.56
CA GLY A 101 -7.02 -12.85 -11.73
C GLY A 101 -6.14 -12.52 -10.52
N PHE A 102 -5.90 -13.48 -9.61
CA PHE A 102 -5.04 -13.27 -8.45
C PHE A 102 -3.61 -12.87 -8.84
N ASP A 103 -3.17 -11.73 -8.32
CA ASP A 103 -1.83 -11.20 -8.50
C ASP A 103 -1.21 -10.87 -7.14
N SER A 104 -0.25 -11.68 -6.70
CA SER A 104 0.41 -11.48 -5.41
C SER A 104 1.18 -10.16 -5.32
N TYR A 105 1.46 -9.50 -6.44
CA TYR A 105 2.14 -8.21 -6.48
C TYR A 105 1.19 -7.02 -6.70
N HIS A 106 -0.12 -7.25 -6.60
CA HIS A 106 -1.15 -6.21 -6.65
C HIS A 106 -2.33 -6.57 -5.73
N LEU A 107 -2.05 -6.87 -4.46
CA LEU A 107 -3.09 -7.14 -3.47
C LEU A 107 -3.79 -5.84 -3.08
N ARG A 108 -5.12 -5.84 -3.09
CA ARG A 108 -5.94 -4.67 -2.78
C ARG A 108 -6.36 -4.66 -1.32
N ARG A 109 -6.26 -3.48 -0.70
CA ARG A 109 -6.66 -3.25 0.69
C ARG A 109 -7.71 -2.16 0.77
N PHE A 110 -8.77 -2.42 1.52
CA PHE A 110 -9.76 -1.42 1.89
C PHE A 110 -9.19 -0.50 2.96
N VAL A 111 -9.19 0.80 2.69
CA VAL A 111 -8.83 1.81 3.70
C VAL A 111 -9.97 1.94 4.69
N VAL A 112 -9.66 1.84 5.97
CA VAL A 112 -10.59 2.13 7.05
C VAL A 112 -10.33 3.56 7.53
N TYR A 113 -11.36 4.39 7.46
CA TYR A 113 -11.33 5.77 7.94
C TYR A 113 -11.78 5.82 9.41
N THR A 114 -11.44 6.90 10.11
CA THR A 114 -11.76 7.08 11.54
C THR A 114 -13.26 6.96 11.82
N ASP A 115 -14.08 7.50 10.92
CA ASP A 115 -15.54 7.48 10.97
C ASP A 115 -16.16 6.15 10.52
N THR A 116 -15.38 5.25 9.92
CA THR A 116 -15.86 3.93 9.51
C THR A 116 -16.33 3.16 10.74
N ASP A 117 -17.54 2.62 10.68
CA ASP A 117 -18.16 1.87 11.76
C ASP A 117 -17.99 0.35 11.56
N VAL A 118 -18.20 -0.38 12.66
CA VAL A 118 -18.10 -1.84 12.65
C VAL A 118 -19.19 -2.48 11.77
N PRO A 119 -20.46 -2.04 11.79
CA PRO A 119 -21.50 -2.55 10.89
C PRO A 119 -21.14 -2.47 9.39
N PHE A 120 -20.55 -1.37 8.94
CA PHE A 120 -20.13 -1.21 7.55
C PHE A 120 -19.04 -2.23 7.17
N LEU A 121 -18.03 -2.41 8.03
CA LEU A 121 -16.98 -3.41 7.78
C LEU A 121 -17.55 -4.83 7.74
N LYS A 122 -18.48 -5.16 8.65
CA LYS A 122 -19.20 -6.45 8.63
C LYS A 122 -19.95 -6.66 7.31
N LYS A 123 -20.60 -5.63 6.77
CA LYS A 123 -21.29 -5.69 5.48
C LYS A 123 -20.33 -5.99 4.33
N ILE A 124 -19.16 -5.32 4.29
CA ILE A 124 -18.12 -5.61 3.30
C ILE A 124 -17.63 -7.05 3.43
N ILE A 125 -17.27 -7.49 4.64
CA ILE A 125 -16.73 -8.84 4.87
C ILE A 125 -17.76 -9.91 4.51
N LYS A 126 -19.02 -9.74 4.90
CA LYS A 126 -20.09 -10.68 4.56
C LYS A 126 -20.23 -10.81 3.05
N LYS A 127 -20.39 -9.69 2.35
CA LYS A 127 -20.54 -9.68 0.90
C LYS A 127 -19.33 -10.27 0.19
N GLU A 128 -18.14 -9.75 0.50
CA GLU A 128 -16.97 -10.07 -0.30
C GLU A 128 -16.34 -11.40 0.09
N ALA A 129 -16.29 -11.76 1.38
CA ALA A 129 -15.62 -12.97 1.83
C ALA A 129 -16.55 -14.18 2.00
N LEU A 130 -17.80 -13.99 2.46
CA LEU A 130 -18.72 -15.10 2.67
C LEU A 130 -19.56 -15.41 1.44
N GLU A 131 -20.11 -14.38 0.78
CA GLU A 131 -20.99 -14.58 -0.37
C GLU A 131 -20.20 -14.79 -1.68
N ASN A 132 -19.05 -14.12 -1.83
CA ASN A 132 -18.26 -14.15 -3.08
C ASN A 132 -16.94 -14.92 -2.99
N ASP A 133 -16.64 -15.62 -1.89
CA ASP A 133 -15.38 -16.36 -1.65
C ASP A 133 -14.09 -15.50 -1.88
N GLY A 134 -14.20 -14.20 -1.63
CA GLY A 134 -13.12 -13.23 -1.77
C GLY A 134 -12.26 -13.10 -0.52
N TRP A 135 -11.06 -12.55 -0.71
CA TRP A 135 -10.15 -12.21 0.37
C TRP A 135 -10.13 -10.70 0.61
N VAL A 136 -10.72 -10.30 1.75
CA VAL A 136 -10.76 -8.92 2.23
C VAL A 136 -9.51 -8.60 3.05
N ILE A 137 -8.79 -7.55 2.67
CA ILE A 137 -7.68 -7.00 3.46
C ILE A 137 -8.09 -5.60 3.93
N LEU A 138 -8.11 -5.38 5.24
CA LEU A 138 -8.41 -4.08 5.84
C LEU A 138 -7.12 -3.36 6.23
N CYS A 139 -7.04 -2.07 5.95
CA CYS A 139 -5.93 -1.19 6.32
C CYS A 139 -6.40 -0.25 7.43
N PHE A 140 -5.92 -0.51 8.65
CA PHE A 140 -6.14 0.34 9.81
C PHE A 140 -4.88 1.15 10.15
N HIS A 141 -5.07 2.30 10.80
CA HIS A 141 -4.01 3.12 11.35
C HIS A 141 -4.33 3.46 12.80
N GLY A 142 -3.30 3.74 13.61
CA GLY A 142 -3.42 4.24 14.98
C GLY A 142 -4.47 3.50 15.82
N ILE A 143 -4.37 2.17 15.92
CA ILE A 143 -5.35 1.40 16.69
C ILE A 143 -5.21 1.71 18.18
N GLY A 144 -6.23 2.31 18.77
CA GLY A 144 -6.24 2.63 20.21
C GLY A 144 -5.31 3.78 20.61
N ASP A 145 -4.74 4.47 19.63
CA ASP A 145 -4.00 5.71 19.81
C ASP A 145 -4.59 6.80 18.90
N ASN A 146 -4.29 8.07 19.19
CA ASN A 146 -4.71 9.19 18.34
C ASN A 146 -3.59 9.63 17.39
N THR A 147 -2.65 8.74 17.08
CA THR A 147 -1.48 9.05 16.25
C THR A 147 -1.68 8.61 14.80
N GLY A 148 -1.07 9.35 13.88
CA GLY A 148 -1.09 9.02 12.46
C GLY A 148 -2.36 9.48 11.73
N TRP A 149 -2.50 9.02 10.49
CA TRP A 149 -3.59 9.39 9.60
C TRP A 149 -4.75 8.42 9.75
N GLN A 150 -5.94 8.95 10.05
CA GLN A 150 -7.18 8.17 10.23
C GLN A 150 -7.09 7.09 11.33
N PRO A 151 -6.80 7.46 12.60
CA PRO A 151 -6.76 6.52 13.71
C PRO A 151 -8.11 5.84 13.91
N TRP A 152 -8.10 4.62 14.46
CA TRP A 152 -9.31 3.83 14.67
C TRP A 152 -9.36 3.20 16.06
N SER A 153 -10.56 3.09 16.63
CA SER A 153 -10.72 2.68 18.04
C SER A 153 -10.34 1.21 18.27
N ALA A 154 -9.66 0.95 19.40
CA ALA A 154 -9.35 -0.40 19.85
C ALA A 154 -10.63 -1.18 20.21
N GLU A 155 -11.63 -0.51 20.78
CA GLU A 155 -12.94 -1.09 21.09
C GLU A 155 -13.67 -1.51 19.82
N LYS A 156 -13.64 -0.69 18.76
CA LYS A 156 -14.21 -1.05 17.44
C LYS A 156 -13.48 -2.27 16.86
N LEU A 157 -12.15 -2.33 16.97
CA LEU A 157 -11.38 -3.49 16.51
C LEU A 157 -11.72 -4.76 17.29
N LYS A 158 -11.89 -4.65 18.61
CA LYS A 158 -12.33 -5.77 19.45
C LYS A 158 -13.70 -6.28 19.02
N GLN A 159 -14.69 -5.39 18.83
CA GLN A 159 -16.02 -5.77 18.37
C GLN A 159 -16.01 -6.47 17.00
N LEU A 160 -15.16 -6.00 16.08
CA LEU A 160 -14.99 -6.64 14.77
C LEU A 160 -14.33 -8.02 14.91
N SER A 161 -13.28 -8.13 15.72
CA SER A 161 -12.56 -9.38 15.98
C SER A 161 -13.46 -10.44 16.63
N ASP A 162 -14.23 -10.07 17.65
CA ASP A 162 -15.18 -10.96 18.33
C ASP A 162 -16.25 -11.49 17.34
N TRP A 163 -16.73 -10.62 16.44
CA TRP A 163 -17.66 -11.03 15.39
C TRP A 163 -17.02 -11.98 14.37
N LEU A 164 -15.81 -11.67 13.89
CA LEU A 164 -15.07 -12.56 12.96
C LEU A 164 -14.89 -13.95 13.57
N LYS A 165 -14.52 -14.02 14.85
CA LYS A 165 -14.38 -15.27 15.60
C LYS A 165 -15.71 -16.02 15.70
N LYS A 166 -16.81 -15.32 16.04
CA LYS A 166 -18.16 -15.91 16.12
C LYS A 166 -18.66 -16.44 14.78
N GLN A 167 -18.28 -15.82 13.68
CA GLN A 167 -18.64 -16.27 12.32
C GLN A 167 -17.66 -17.33 11.77
N GLU A 168 -16.68 -17.76 12.57
CA GLU A 168 -15.64 -18.71 12.16
C GLU A 168 -14.88 -18.26 10.89
N ILE A 169 -14.80 -16.94 10.68
CA ILE A 169 -14.11 -16.36 9.53
C ILE A 169 -12.60 -16.46 9.78
N LYS A 170 -11.92 -17.16 8.87
CA LYS A 170 -10.48 -17.34 8.95
C LYS A 170 -9.74 -16.02 8.73
N VAL A 171 -9.13 -15.50 9.79
CA VAL A 171 -8.21 -14.36 9.72
C VAL A 171 -6.79 -14.86 9.52
N VAL A 172 -6.09 -14.29 8.53
CA VAL A 172 -4.74 -14.70 8.13
C VAL A 172 -3.84 -13.48 7.95
N THR A 173 -2.53 -13.68 8.05
CA THR A 173 -1.57 -12.67 7.59
C THR A 173 -1.61 -12.55 6.07
N ILE A 174 -1.11 -11.43 5.52
CA ILE A 174 -1.05 -11.24 4.07
C ILE A 174 -0.21 -12.34 3.40
N ALA A 175 0.89 -12.77 4.02
CA ALA A 175 1.72 -13.86 3.51
C ALA A 175 0.96 -15.19 3.46
N GLN A 176 0.20 -15.51 4.51
CA GLN A 176 -0.62 -16.73 4.58
C GLN A 176 -1.76 -16.69 3.53
N GLY A 177 -2.47 -15.57 3.41
CA GLY A 177 -3.52 -15.40 2.39
C GLY A 177 -3.00 -15.59 0.97
N ALA A 178 -1.89 -14.92 0.65
CA ALA A 178 -1.23 -15.07 -0.65
C ALA A 178 -0.76 -16.52 -0.93
N ALA A 179 -0.28 -17.23 0.10
CA ALA A 179 0.09 -18.64 -0.03
C ALA A 179 -1.11 -19.56 -0.30
N LEU A 180 -2.27 -19.31 0.33
CA LEU A 180 -3.50 -20.07 0.08
C LEU A 180 -3.95 -19.93 -1.39
N TYR A 181 -3.95 -18.70 -1.91
CA TYR A 181 -4.37 -18.42 -3.29
C TYR A 181 -3.39 -19.00 -4.31
N ARG A 182 -2.07 -18.89 -4.08
CA ARG A 182 -1.05 -19.54 -4.92
C ARG A 182 -1.23 -21.06 -5.01
N ARG A 183 -1.58 -21.72 -3.90
CA ARG A 183 -1.83 -23.16 -3.87
C ARG A 183 -3.08 -23.55 -4.64
N ALA A 184 -4.15 -22.75 -4.54
CA ALA A 184 -5.39 -22.99 -5.28
C ALA A 184 -5.15 -22.94 -6.81
N LEU A 185 -4.43 -21.93 -7.28
CA LEU A 185 -4.10 -21.79 -8.71
C LEU A 185 -3.25 -22.97 -9.24
N LYS A 186 -2.28 -23.45 -8.45
CA LYS A 186 -1.45 -24.61 -8.86
C LYS A 186 -2.25 -25.91 -8.99
N ARG A 187 -3.35 -26.06 -8.25
CA ARG A 187 -4.21 -27.26 -8.37
C ARG A 187 -5.05 -27.20 -9.64
N GLN A 188 -5.53 -26.01 -10.00
CA GLN A 188 -6.32 -25.78 -11.22
C GLN A 188 -5.54 -25.98 -12.52
N THR A 189 -4.20 -25.97 -12.48
CA THR A 189 -3.35 -26.19 -13.66
C THR A 189 -2.84 -27.63 -13.79
N LEU A 190 -3.16 -28.50 -12.82
CA LEU A 190 -2.78 -29.92 -12.79
C LEU A 190 -3.98 -30.86 -13.03
N GLU A 191 -5.17 -30.29 -13.21
CA GLU A 191 -6.40 -30.96 -13.65
C GLU A 191 -6.67 -30.61 -15.13
#